data_AF-A0A179HWH3-F1
#
_entry.id   AF-A0A179HWH3-F1
#
_cell.length_a   1.000
_cell.length_b   1.000
_cell.length_c   1.000
_cell.angle_alpha   90.00
_cell.angle_beta   90.00
_cell.angle_gamma   90.00
#
_symmetry.space_group_name_H-M   'P 1'
#
loop_
_entity.id
_entity.type
_entity.pdbx_description
1 polymer ?
#
loop_
_entity_poly.entity_id
_entity_poly.type
_entity_poly.pdbx_seq_one_letter_code
_entity_poly.pdbx_strand_id
1 'polypeptide(L)'
;MVVCKRSCSASRPPAKKLKLTHPETRPESFWNSLASTPLTKGALQEQTRRLGSVEPNFHYLDDFMLSPELPDECSRKLRKFSMHGGPDMRDVVGYCCYIEVEEDEEEDLYDPATTVSEVDEDGPYDAAFAQHLVDHGVVPKGVFPHGFVDPTGSKSPSQPDNLSELHKVSCRRRASLAGSDPGYDEFVKTDDLVNDGMETPEALLPLLEGSSNQCETIGGGVPFSNLDHLTDGSLVAAQPGTYHGVLQNTFRPRVLAKLRQQIVPSLDRWDPVLPTVFLEAKSPNACEKASVCQMLYTMALGARAYRSLQDAAGGRGPVRIDHGAYTFGAVYRCGWLQLFACYVRERNKKGWCVPVLLGEWDIRANSQSFCDGMAAYRNVRDWAAAKRVELVQQANDCC
;
A
#
# COMPACT_ATOMS: atom_id res chain seq x y z
N MET A 1 22.16 -0.51 65.79
CA MET A 1 20.73 -0.14 65.86
C MET A 1 19.98 -0.90 64.78
N VAL A 2 18.98 -1.66 65.21
CA VAL A 2 18.25 -2.67 64.44
C VAL A 2 17.31 -2.02 63.41
N VAL A 3 17.31 -2.63 62.23
CA VAL A 3 16.42 -2.42 61.09
C VAL A 3 14.96 -2.57 61.49
N CYS A 4 14.10 -1.61 61.15
CA CYS A 4 12.65 -1.80 61.19
C CYS A 4 12.10 -1.80 59.75
N LYS A 5 11.79 -3.02 59.26
CA LYS A 5 10.99 -3.26 58.05
C LYS A 5 9.53 -2.93 58.35
N ARG A 6 8.87 -2.21 57.45
CA ARG A 6 7.41 -2.35 57.24
C ARG A 6 7.18 -2.74 55.78
N SER A 7 6.77 -3.99 55.61
CA SER A 7 6.17 -4.54 54.39
C SER A 7 4.69 -4.18 54.33
N CYS A 8 4.20 -3.87 53.13
CA CYS A 8 3.06 -4.51 52.46
C CYS A 8 2.33 -3.50 51.56
N SER A 9 2.35 -3.75 50.24
CA SER A 9 1.12 -3.99 49.49
C SER A 9 1.43 -4.40 48.04
N ALA A 10 1.12 -5.66 47.74
CA ALA A 10 0.73 -6.24 46.45
C ALA A 10 1.31 -5.61 45.16
N SER A 11 2.38 -6.22 44.64
CA SER A 11 2.74 -6.11 43.23
C SER A 11 1.65 -6.76 42.37
N ARG A 12 0.81 -5.93 41.74
CA ARG A 12 -0.01 -6.35 40.60
C ARG A 12 0.96 -6.89 39.53
N PRO A 13 0.74 -8.09 38.96
CA PRO A 13 1.57 -8.54 37.85
C PRO A 13 1.43 -7.54 36.69
N PRO A 14 2.51 -7.23 35.96
CA PRO A 14 2.40 -6.38 34.79
C PRO A 14 1.38 -7.00 33.84
N ALA A 15 0.38 -6.22 33.43
CA ALA A 15 -0.57 -6.64 32.44
C ALA A 15 0.22 -7.16 31.23
N LYS A 16 0.00 -8.43 30.86
CA LYS A 16 0.58 -9.01 29.65
C LYS A 16 0.17 -8.10 28.49
N LYS A 17 1.13 -7.36 27.93
CA LYS A 17 0.91 -6.60 26.69
C LYS A 17 0.50 -7.63 25.66
N LEU A 18 -0.75 -7.61 25.20
CA LEU A 18 -1.16 -8.36 24.01
C LEU A 18 -0.22 -7.87 22.90
N LYS A 19 0.68 -8.73 22.43
CA LYS A 19 1.32 -8.52 21.14
C LYS A 19 0.18 -8.66 20.13
N LEU A 20 -0.21 -7.57 19.46
CA LEU A 20 -0.93 -7.74 18.20
C LEU A 20 0.03 -8.46 17.26
N THR A 21 -0.38 -9.65 16.85
CA THR A 21 0.37 -10.47 15.91
C THR A 21 -0.27 -10.29 14.56
N HIS A 22 0.22 -9.31 13.79
CA HIS A 22 -0.01 -9.33 12.36
C HIS A 22 0.62 -10.61 11.81
N PRO A 23 -0.10 -11.37 10.96
CA PRO A 23 0.46 -12.58 10.40
C PRO A 23 1.63 -12.24 9.48
N GLU A 24 2.65 -13.10 9.45
CA GLU A 24 3.77 -12.96 8.49
C GLU A 24 3.33 -13.35 7.08
N THR A 25 2.40 -14.30 6.97
CA THR A 25 1.83 -14.79 5.72
C THR A 25 0.31 -14.88 5.82
N ARG A 26 -0.37 -14.76 4.69
CA ARG A 26 -1.84 -14.76 4.66
C ARG A 26 -2.39 -16.12 5.12
N PRO A 27 -3.21 -16.17 6.19
CA PRO A 27 -3.77 -17.42 6.70
C PRO A 27 -4.88 -17.96 5.78
N GLU A 28 -5.29 -19.21 5.99
CA GLU A 28 -6.39 -19.81 5.23
C GLU A 28 -7.70 -18.99 5.32
N SER A 29 -7.96 -18.36 6.47
CA SER A 29 -9.13 -17.51 6.67
C SER A 29 -9.17 -16.30 5.74
N PHE A 30 -8.02 -15.76 5.33
CA PHE A 30 -7.93 -14.72 4.30
C PHE A 30 -8.59 -15.21 3.01
N TRP A 31 -8.08 -16.33 2.48
CA TRP A 31 -8.52 -16.89 1.20
C TRP A 31 -9.99 -17.34 1.22
N ASN A 32 -10.48 -17.83 2.35
CA ASN A 32 -11.87 -18.24 2.50
C ASN A 32 -12.85 -17.06 2.61
N SER A 33 -12.36 -15.86 2.92
CA SER A 33 -13.19 -14.65 3.10
C SER A 33 -13.39 -13.83 1.83
N LEU A 34 -12.57 -14.07 0.79
CA LEU A 34 -12.61 -13.30 -0.46
C LEU A 34 -13.91 -13.58 -1.23
N ALA A 35 -14.59 -12.52 -1.65
CA ALA A 35 -15.77 -12.61 -2.52
C ALA A 35 -15.40 -13.06 -3.94
N SER A 36 -14.17 -12.79 -4.36
CA SER A 36 -13.59 -13.25 -5.62
C SER A 36 -12.12 -13.54 -5.39
N THR A 37 -11.65 -14.71 -5.81
CA THR A 37 -10.24 -15.08 -5.70
C THR A 37 -9.55 -14.78 -7.02
N PRO A 38 -8.77 -13.69 -7.13
CA PRO A 38 -8.00 -13.43 -8.34
C PRO A 38 -6.88 -14.46 -8.48
N LEU A 39 -6.48 -14.70 -9.74
CA LEU A 39 -5.36 -15.58 -10.04
C LEU A 39 -4.04 -14.87 -9.70
N THR A 40 -3.51 -15.13 -8.51
CA THR A 40 -2.20 -14.63 -8.06
C THR A 40 -1.29 -15.79 -7.63
N LYS A 41 0.03 -15.55 -7.56
CA LYS A 41 1.00 -16.52 -7.04
C LYS A 41 0.58 -17.07 -5.67
N GLY A 42 0.11 -16.20 -4.77
CA GLY A 42 -0.40 -16.60 -3.45
C GLY A 42 -1.66 -17.48 -3.52
N ALA A 43 -2.58 -17.19 -4.45
CA ALA A 43 -3.79 -18.00 -4.63
C ALA A 43 -3.45 -19.40 -5.14
N LEU A 44 -2.50 -19.49 -6.08
CA LEU A 44 -1.99 -20.77 -6.58
C LEU A 44 -1.27 -21.56 -5.50
N GLN A 45 -0.41 -20.91 -4.70
CA GLN A 45 0.27 -21.54 -3.57
C GLN A 45 -0.72 -22.08 -2.54
N GLU A 46 -1.77 -21.31 -2.20
CA GLU A 46 -2.82 -21.77 -1.30
C GLU A 46 -3.59 -22.96 -1.90
N GLN A 47 -3.92 -22.90 -3.18
CA GLN A 47 -4.61 -24.00 -3.87
C GLN A 47 -3.73 -25.26 -3.89
N THR A 48 -2.44 -25.15 -4.21
CA THR A 48 -1.48 -26.26 -4.15
C THR A 48 -1.33 -26.78 -2.73
N ARG A 49 -1.34 -25.93 -1.70
CA ARG A 49 -1.32 -26.36 -0.29
C ARG A 49 -2.57 -27.18 0.07
N ARG A 50 -3.75 -26.74 -0.36
CA ARG A 50 -5.02 -27.47 -0.17
C ARG A 50 -5.02 -28.80 -0.89
N LEU A 51 -4.52 -28.83 -2.13
CA LEU A 51 -4.41 -30.05 -2.93
C LEU A 51 -3.34 -31.00 -2.39
N GLY A 52 -2.20 -30.51 -1.90
CA GLY A 52 -1.15 -31.32 -1.28
C GLY A 52 -1.53 -31.89 0.08
N SER A 53 -2.63 -31.42 0.69
CA SER A 53 -3.27 -32.05 1.86
C SER A 53 -4.14 -33.25 1.46
N VAL A 54 -4.40 -33.43 0.16
CA VAL A 54 -4.91 -34.66 -0.45
C VAL A 54 -3.69 -35.34 -1.03
N GLU A 55 -3.15 -36.38 -0.37
CA GLU A 55 -2.11 -37.20 -1.01
C GLU A 55 -2.63 -37.59 -2.39
N PRO A 56 -1.99 -37.19 -3.49
CA PRO A 56 -2.33 -37.74 -4.78
C PRO A 56 -1.99 -39.21 -4.64
N ASN A 57 -3.00 -40.07 -4.75
CA ASN A 57 -2.80 -41.50 -4.76
C ASN A 57 -2.09 -41.82 -6.09
N PHE A 58 -0.77 -41.61 -6.13
CA PHE A 58 0.08 -41.79 -7.31
C PHE A 58 0.16 -43.24 -7.77
N HIS A 59 -0.49 -44.17 -7.07
CA HIS A 59 -0.75 -45.52 -7.56
C HIS A 59 -1.54 -45.59 -8.87
N TYR A 60 -2.08 -44.48 -9.39
CA TYR A 60 -2.75 -44.45 -10.69
C TYR A 60 -1.89 -43.99 -11.87
N LEU A 61 -0.68 -43.44 -11.66
CA LEU A 61 0.18 -42.96 -12.76
C LEU A 61 1.25 -43.96 -13.21
N ASP A 62 1.61 -44.95 -12.38
CA ASP A 62 2.47 -46.05 -12.82
C ASP A 62 1.77 -46.99 -13.82
N ASP A 63 0.43 -47.06 -13.79
CA ASP A 63 -0.35 -47.91 -14.71
C ASP A 63 -0.61 -47.24 -16.07
N PHE A 64 -0.35 -45.93 -16.21
CA PHE A 64 -0.54 -45.17 -17.46
C PHE A 64 0.73 -45.06 -18.31
N MET A 65 1.88 -45.45 -17.77
CA MET A 65 3.17 -45.45 -18.49
C MET A 65 3.39 -46.72 -19.34
N LEU A 66 2.46 -47.68 -19.27
CA LEU A 66 2.34 -48.79 -20.22
C LEU A 66 1.10 -48.55 -21.07
N SER A 67 1.27 -48.00 -22.27
CA SER A 67 0.18 -47.72 -23.23
C SER A 67 -0.93 -48.77 -23.23
N PRO A 68 -2.18 -48.40 -22.91
CA PRO A 68 -3.32 -48.95 -23.61
C PRO A 68 -3.74 -47.91 -24.65
N GLU A 69 -3.85 -48.33 -25.90
CA GLU A 69 -4.45 -47.52 -26.96
C GLU A 69 -5.72 -46.84 -26.43
N LEU A 70 -5.75 -45.50 -26.45
CA LEU A 70 -6.91 -44.73 -26.03
C LEU A 70 -8.14 -45.26 -26.80
N PRO A 71 -9.25 -45.60 -26.12
CA PRO A 71 -10.45 -46.06 -26.78
C PRO A 71 -10.82 -45.10 -27.92
N ASP A 72 -11.17 -45.65 -29.07
CA ASP A 72 -11.32 -44.91 -30.34
C ASP A 72 -12.34 -43.74 -30.22
N GLU A 73 -13.28 -43.85 -29.28
CA GLU A 73 -14.21 -42.79 -28.93
C GLU A 73 -13.59 -41.60 -28.18
N CYS A 74 -12.64 -41.85 -27.27
CA CYS A 74 -11.87 -40.81 -26.57
C CYS A 74 -10.92 -40.08 -27.53
N SER A 75 -10.23 -40.83 -28.42
CA SER A 75 -9.40 -40.26 -29.48
C SER A 75 -10.20 -39.36 -30.41
N ARG A 76 -11.41 -39.78 -30.81
CA ARG A 76 -12.32 -38.94 -31.61
C ARG A 76 -12.83 -37.71 -30.88
N LYS A 77 -13.12 -37.80 -29.57
CA LYS A 77 -13.53 -36.65 -28.75
C LYS A 77 -12.40 -35.64 -28.59
N LEU A 78 -11.18 -36.10 -28.35
CA LEU A 78 -9.98 -35.26 -28.29
C LEU A 78 -9.68 -34.60 -29.65
N ARG A 79 -9.71 -35.34 -30.76
CA ARG A 79 -9.58 -34.74 -32.10
C ARG A 79 -10.67 -33.71 -32.40
N LYS A 80 -11.94 -34.00 -32.05
CA LYS A 80 -13.03 -33.02 -32.17
C LYS A 80 -12.80 -31.78 -31.32
N PHE A 81 -12.27 -31.93 -30.11
CA PHE A 81 -11.95 -30.81 -29.22
C PHE A 81 -10.80 -29.96 -29.81
N SER A 82 -9.73 -30.59 -30.29
CA SER A 82 -8.58 -29.91 -30.91
C SER A 82 -8.94 -29.23 -32.24
N MET A 83 -9.93 -29.75 -32.99
CA MET A 83 -10.39 -29.15 -34.24
C MET A 83 -11.06 -27.77 -34.07
N HIS A 84 -11.49 -27.40 -32.87
CA HIS A 84 -12.17 -26.13 -32.61
C HIS A 84 -11.26 -25.09 -31.95
N GLY A 85 -9.94 -25.28 -32.02
CA GLY A 85 -8.96 -24.30 -31.55
C GLY A 85 -8.69 -24.32 -30.04
N GLY A 86 -9.14 -25.34 -29.30
CA GLY A 86 -9.00 -25.40 -27.85
C GLY A 86 -9.91 -24.40 -27.12
N PRO A 87 -9.86 -24.34 -25.77
CA PRO A 87 -10.59 -23.34 -25.00
C PRO A 87 -10.16 -21.92 -25.41
N ASP A 88 -11.08 -20.97 -25.38
CA ASP A 88 -10.76 -19.56 -25.65
C ASP A 88 -9.79 -19.01 -24.60
N MET A 89 -8.52 -18.86 -24.97
CA MET A 89 -7.47 -18.36 -24.09
C MET A 89 -7.35 -16.83 -24.13
N ARG A 90 -8.34 -16.10 -24.67
CA ARG A 90 -8.34 -14.63 -24.69
C ARG A 90 -8.20 -13.99 -23.31
N ASP A 91 -8.65 -14.67 -22.25
CA ASP A 91 -8.47 -14.23 -20.86
C ASP A 91 -7.03 -14.46 -20.33
N VAL A 92 -6.21 -15.24 -21.05
CA VAL A 92 -4.81 -15.58 -20.73
C VAL A 92 -3.83 -14.75 -21.59
N VAL A 93 -4.31 -14.14 -22.68
CA VAL A 93 -3.52 -13.23 -23.51
C VAL A 93 -3.53 -11.82 -22.90
N GLY A 94 -2.69 -11.64 -21.89
CA GLY A 94 -2.33 -10.35 -21.31
C GLY A 94 -0.81 -10.15 -21.17
N TYR A 95 0.00 -11.08 -21.69
CA TYR A 95 1.45 -11.02 -21.69
C TYR A 95 1.97 -10.99 -23.13
N CYS A 96 2.08 -9.79 -23.66
CA CYS A 96 3.07 -9.47 -24.69
C CYS A 96 4.00 -8.42 -24.07
N CYS A 97 5.06 -8.88 -23.42
CA CYS A 97 6.28 -8.08 -23.38
C CYS A 97 6.77 -7.99 -24.84
N TYR A 98 6.95 -6.77 -25.34
CA TYR A 98 7.67 -6.54 -26.58
C TYR A 98 9.10 -7.04 -26.35
N ILE A 99 9.41 -8.22 -26.87
CA ILE A 99 10.79 -8.63 -27.13
C ILE A 99 11.05 -8.13 -28.54
N GLU A 100 11.83 -7.04 -28.66
CA GLU A 100 12.51 -6.77 -29.92
C GLU A 100 13.51 -7.91 -30.11
N VAL A 101 13.13 -8.89 -30.93
CA VAL A 101 14.05 -9.91 -31.40
C VAL A 101 14.73 -9.29 -32.61
N GLU A 102 15.93 -8.76 -32.42
CA GLU A 102 16.83 -8.57 -33.56
C GLU A 102 17.18 -9.97 -34.07
N GLU A 103 16.79 -10.26 -35.31
CA GLU A 103 17.09 -11.51 -36.01
C GLU A 103 18.59 -11.54 -36.36
N ASP A 104 19.40 -12.07 -35.46
CA ASP A 104 20.74 -12.56 -35.81
C ASP A 104 20.70 -14.09 -35.89
N GLU A 105 20.83 -14.60 -37.11
CA GLU A 105 21.01 -16.02 -37.41
C GLU A 105 22.38 -16.49 -36.92
N GLU A 106 22.45 -17.14 -35.76
CA GLU A 106 23.55 -18.07 -35.45
C GLU A 106 23.02 -19.26 -34.62
N GLU A 107 23.15 -20.46 -35.20
CA GLU A 107 22.86 -21.74 -34.58
C GLU A 107 23.83 -21.99 -33.41
N ASP A 108 23.36 -21.82 -32.17
CA ASP A 108 24.05 -22.39 -31.01
C ASP A 108 23.09 -23.00 -29.98
N LEU A 109 23.54 -24.13 -29.46
CA LEU A 109 22.86 -25.13 -28.62
C LEU A 109 22.07 -24.54 -27.44
N TYR A 110 20.75 -24.77 -27.43
CA TYR A 110 19.82 -24.35 -26.37
C TYR A 110 20.11 -25.04 -25.01
N ASP A 111 20.48 -24.25 -24.00
CA ASP A 111 20.39 -24.59 -22.57
C ASP A 111 19.09 -23.95 -22.03
N PRO A 112 18.11 -24.71 -21.50
CA PRO A 112 16.84 -24.15 -21.01
C PRO A 112 17.03 -23.61 -19.58
N ALA A 113 17.93 -22.66 -19.44
CA ALA A 113 18.10 -21.84 -18.24
C ALA A 113 17.99 -20.36 -18.60
N THR A 114 17.04 -20.00 -19.48
CA THR A 114 16.62 -18.61 -19.62
C THR A 114 15.94 -18.22 -18.32
N THR A 115 16.69 -17.49 -17.50
CA THR A 115 16.22 -16.83 -16.29
C THR A 115 15.18 -15.82 -16.74
N VAL A 116 13.90 -16.22 -16.70
CA VAL A 116 12.78 -15.29 -16.75
C VAL A 116 13.01 -14.39 -15.54
N SER A 117 13.39 -13.13 -15.76
CA SER A 117 13.48 -12.13 -14.71
C SER A 117 12.12 -12.07 -14.02
N GLU A 118 12.05 -12.62 -12.81
CA GLU A 118 10.85 -12.61 -12.00
C GLU A 118 10.37 -11.17 -11.88
N VAL A 119 9.16 -10.90 -12.37
CA VAL A 119 8.48 -9.64 -12.10
C VAL A 119 8.37 -9.53 -10.58
N ASP A 120 8.66 -8.36 -10.01
CA ASP A 120 8.58 -8.02 -8.57
C ASP A 120 7.11 -8.10 -8.04
N GLU A 121 6.46 -9.24 -8.23
CA GLU A 121 5.14 -9.58 -7.68
C GLU A 121 5.24 -10.12 -6.23
N ASP A 122 6.44 -10.20 -5.64
CA ASP A 122 6.67 -10.85 -4.34
C ASP A 122 6.22 -10.02 -3.11
N GLY A 123 5.59 -8.86 -3.33
CA GLY A 123 4.95 -8.09 -2.27
C GLY A 123 3.58 -8.66 -1.83
N PRO A 124 3.16 -8.48 -0.57
CA PRO A 124 1.87 -8.97 -0.09
C PRO A 124 0.67 -8.25 -0.72
N TYR A 125 0.88 -7.14 -1.44
CA TYR A 125 -0.14 -6.21 -1.92
C TYR A 125 -0.73 -6.57 -3.29
N ASP A 126 -0.83 -7.86 -3.58
CA ASP A 126 -1.35 -8.38 -4.85
C ASP A 126 -2.86 -8.11 -5.05
N ALA A 127 -3.41 -8.60 -6.17
CA ALA A 127 -4.83 -8.43 -6.48
C ALA A 127 -5.76 -9.04 -5.42
N ALA A 128 -5.36 -10.12 -4.73
CA ALA A 128 -6.16 -10.72 -3.67
C ALA A 128 -6.19 -9.82 -2.43
N PHE A 129 -5.07 -9.17 -2.10
CA PHE A 129 -5.01 -8.16 -1.05
C PHE A 129 -5.94 -6.99 -1.37
N ALA A 130 -5.90 -6.49 -2.61
CA ALA A 130 -6.79 -5.42 -3.06
C ALA A 130 -8.26 -5.81 -2.93
N GLN A 131 -8.62 -7.05 -3.32
CA GLN A 131 -9.98 -7.56 -3.18
C GLN A 131 -10.42 -7.64 -1.71
N HIS A 132 -9.52 -8.06 -0.80
CA HIS A 132 -9.79 -8.07 0.65
C HIS A 132 -10.15 -6.69 1.19
N LEU A 133 -9.44 -5.64 0.77
CA LEU A 133 -9.74 -4.26 1.16
C LEU A 133 -11.13 -3.82 0.68
N VAL A 134 -11.55 -4.26 -0.50
CA VAL A 134 -12.88 -3.99 -1.04
C VAL A 134 -13.96 -4.76 -0.27
N ASP A 135 -13.76 -6.05 -0.03
CA ASP A 135 -14.75 -6.93 0.63
C ASP A 135 -15.04 -6.51 2.07
N HIS A 136 -14.01 -6.02 2.78
CA HIS A 136 -14.15 -5.47 4.13
C HIS A 136 -14.61 -4.00 4.17
N GLY A 137 -14.87 -3.41 3.00
CA GLY A 137 -15.34 -2.04 2.84
C GLY A 137 -14.32 -1.01 3.31
N VAL A 138 -13.01 -1.30 3.23
CA VAL A 138 -11.95 -0.34 3.51
C VAL A 138 -11.88 0.70 2.41
N VAL A 139 -11.75 0.23 1.16
CA VAL A 139 -11.75 1.07 -0.04
C VAL A 139 -12.97 0.76 -0.91
N PRO A 140 -13.53 1.74 -1.64
CA PRO A 140 -14.61 1.48 -2.57
C PRO A 140 -14.18 0.55 -3.72
N LYS A 141 -15.15 -0.19 -4.28
CA LYS A 141 -14.93 -1.00 -5.49
C LYS A 141 -14.65 -0.08 -6.68
N GLY A 142 -13.65 -0.42 -7.51
CA GLY A 142 -13.30 0.33 -8.72
C GLY A 142 -12.33 1.49 -8.52
N VAL A 143 -11.64 1.58 -7.38
CA VAL A 143 -10.76 2.70 -6.99
C VAL A 143 -9.31 2.60 -7.50
N PHE A 144 -9.02 1.69 -8.43
CA PHE A 144 -7.67 1.52 -9.00
C PHE A 144 -7.50 2.32 -10.32
N PRO A 145 -6.29 2.78 -10.67
CA PRO A 145 -5.96 4.20 -10.94
C PRO A 145 -6.50 4.85 -12.22
N HIS A 146 -7.39 4.21 -12.99
CA HIS A 146 -7.99 4.80 -14.19
C HIS A 146 -9.47 5.14 -14.01
N GLY A 147 -9.73 5.88 -12.94
CA GLY A 147 -11.06 6.42 -12.64
C GLY A 147 -11.90 5.46 -11.83
N PHE A 148 -12.57 6.03 -10.83
CA PHE A 148 -13.65 5.35 -10.14
C PHE A 148 -14.78 5.05 -11.14
N VAL A 149 -14.81 3.84 -11.68
CA VAL A 149 -15.99 3.33 -12.37
C VAL A 149 -16.78 2.53 -11.35
N ASP A 150 -17.85 3.12 -10.81
CA ASP A 150 -18.81 2.36 -10.03
C ASP A 150 -19.42 1.28 -10.94
N PRO A 151 -19.17 -0.02 -10.69
CA PRO A 151 -19.73 -1.08 -11.53
C PRO A 151 -21.25 -1.17 -11.42
N THR A 152 -21.85 -0.49 -10.45
CA THR A 152 -23.29 -0.46 -10.17
C THR A 152 -23.99 0.78 -10.71
N GLY A 153 -23.25 1.73 -11.31
CA GLY A 153 -23.81 3.00 -11.81
C GLY A 153 -24.32 3.94 -10.71
N SER A 154 -23.97 3.72 -9.43
CA SER A 154 -24.26 4.71 -8.39
C SER A 154 -23.39 5.96 -8.58
N LYS A 155 -23.89 7.08 -8.05
CA LYS A 155 -23.14 8.33 -7.92
C LYS A 155 -21.78 8.08 -7.26
N SER A 156 -20.74 8.67 -7.85
CA SER A 156 -19.41 8.79 -7.24
C SER A 156 -19.50 9.26 -5.78
N PRO A 157 -18.60 8.82 -4.90
CA PRO A 157 -18.51 9.35 -3.55
C PRO A 157 -18.51 10.88 -3.56
N SER A 158 -19.18 11.51 -2.58
CA SER A 158 -19.14 12.96 -2.41
C SER A 158 -17.71 13.43 -2.22
N GLN A 159 -17.31 14.55 -2.82
CA GLN A 159 -15.95 15.07 -2.66
C GLN A 159 -15.68 15.51 -1.21
N PRO A 160 -14.42 15.55 -0.75
CA PRO A 160 -14.09 16.02 0.59
C PRO A 160 -14.33 17.52 0.74
N ASP A 161 -14.73 17.94 1.93
CA ASP A 161 -15.14 19.34 2.22
C ASP A 161 -14.02 20.35 1.94
N ASN A 162 -12.77 19.95 2.12
CA ASN A 162 -11.58 20.79 1.94
C ASN A 162 -10.92 20.64 0.55
N LEU A 163 -11.56 19.98 -0.42
CA LEU A 163 -10.94 19.74 -1.75
C LEU A 163 -10.46 21.03 -2.43
N SER A 164 -11.26 22.11 -2.36
CA SER A 164 -10.88 23.40 -2.94
C SER A 164 -9.68 24.05 -2.25
N GLU A 165 -9.47 23.80 -0.95
CA GLU A 165 -8.26 24.23 -0.24
C GLU A 165 -7.06 23.41 -0.72
N LEU A 166 -7.21 22.09 -0.82
CA LEU A 166 -6.15 21.19 -1.25
C LEU A 166 -5.65 21.49 -2.67
N HIS A 167 -6.55 21.79 -3.61
CA HIS A 167 -6.16 22.24 -4.95
C HIS A 167 -5.38 23.57 -4.91
N LYS A 168 -5.76 24.52 -4.05
CA LYS A 168 -5.00 25.78 -3.91
C LYS A 168 -3.61 25.53 -3.33
N VAL A 169 -3.49 24.61 -2.37
CA VAL A 169 -2.22 24.24 -1.75
C VAL A 169 -1.32 23.54 -2.77
N SER A 170 -1.85 22.57 -3.54
CA SER A 170 -1.07 21.83 -4.54
C SER A 170 -0.59 22.72 -5.69
N CYS A 171 -1.39 23.68 -6.15
CA CYS A 171 -1.01 24.59 -7.23
C CYS A 171 -0.12 25.76 -6.80
N ARG A 172 0.21 25.90 -5.51
CA ARG A 172 1.00 27.03 -5.01
C ARG A 172 2.46 26.93 -5.48
N ARG A 173 2.98 27.98 -6.11
CA ARG A 173 4.42 28.06 -6.43
C ARG A 173 5.25 28.03 -5.15
N ARG A 174 6.32 27.24 -5.16
CA ARG A 174 7.25 27.09 -4.04
C ARG A 174 8.53 27.88 -4.32
N ALA A 175 8.90 28.78 -3.40
CA ALA A 175 10.07 29.63 -3.57
C ALA A 175 11.39 28.85 -3.66
N SER A 176 11.48 27.70 -2.99
CA SER A 176 12.66 26.81 -3.09
C SER A 176 12.83 26.17 -4.47
N LEU A 177 11.83 26.28 -5.36
CA LEU A 177 11.84 25.73 -6.73
C LEU A 177 11.72 26.84 -7.79
N ALA A 178 11.90 28.11 -7.40
CA ALA A 178 11.77 29.24 -8.32
C ALA A 178 13.13 29.60 -8.94
N GLY A 179 13.29 29.43 -10.27
CA GLY A 179 14.39 30.06 -11.04
C GLY A 179 15.29 29.14 -11.89
N SER A 180 15.06 27.83 -11.91
CA SER A 180 15.88 26.70 -12.40
C SER A 180 16.34 25.88 -11.21
N ASP A 181 15.93 24.62 -11.16
CA ASP A 181 16.09 23.78 -9.98
C ASP A 181 17.41 22.99 -10.05
N PRO A 182 18.36 23.18 -9.11
CA PRO A 182 19.60 22.42 -9.07
C PRO A 182 19.39 20.90 -8.89
N GLY A 183 18.18 20.46 -8.51
CA GLY A 183 17.87 19.04 -8.32
C GLY A 183 17.37 18.29 -9.55
N TYR A 184 16.97 18.95 -10.64
CA TYR A 184 16.40 18.26 -11.81
C TYR A 184 17.43 17.37 -12.51
N ASP A 185 18.62 17.90 -12.78
CA ASP A 185 19.68 17.13 -13.44
C ASP A 185 20.16 15.97 -12.57
N GLU A 186 20.18 16.15 -11.24
CA GLU A 186 20.48 15.08 -10.29
C GLU A 186 19.37 14.02 -10.29
N PHE A 187 18.11 14.45 -10.27
CA PHE A 187 16.95 13.55 -10.39
C PHE A 187 16.99 12.72 -11.65
N VAL A 188 17.20 13.33 -12.83
CA VAL A 188 17.25 12.59 -14.10
C VAL A 188 18.35 11.53 -14.05
N LYS A 189 19.54 11.88 -13.55
CA LYS A 189 20.67 10.95 -13.41
C LYS A 189 20.37 9.81 -12.45
N THR A 190 19.85 10.12 -11.26
CA THR A 190 19.49 9.10 -10.27
C THR A 190 18.38 8.20 -10.78
N ASP A 191 17.38 8.77 -11.47
CA ASP A 191 16.30 8.00 -12.07
C ASP A 191 16.81 7.10 -13.20
N ASP A 192 17.77 7.54 -14.02
CA ASP A 192 18.43 6.68 -15.00
C ASP A 192 19.13 5.49 -14.34
N LEU A 193 19.87 5.73 -13.25
CA LEU A 193 20.51 4.63 -12.50
C LEU A 193 19.49 3.66 -11.89
N VAL A 194 18.34 4.16 -11.40
CA VAL A 194 17.25 3.30 -10.90
C VAL A 194 16.62 2.51 -12.05
N ASN A 195 16.43 3.14 -13.21
CA ASN A 195 15.84 2.52 -14.38
C ASN A 195 16.75 1.43 -14.97
N ASP A 196 18.07 1.64 -14.92
CA ASP A 196 19.10 0.69 -15.34
C ASP A 196 19.36 -0.41 -14.31
N GLY A 197 18.67 -0.39 -13.16
CA GLY A 197 18.86 -1.36 -12.07
C GLY A 197 20.17 -1.21 -11.29
N MET A 198 20.87 -0.10 -11.48
CA MET A 198 22.13 0.23 -10.81
C MET A 198 21.93 0.84 -9.41
N GLU A 199 20.75 1.41 -9.15
CA GLU A 199 20.38 2.00 -7.87
C GLU A 199 18.98 1.54 -7.43
N THR A 200 18.71 1.68 -6.13
CA THR A 200 17.39 1.36 -5.55
C THR A 200 16.46 2.57 -5.63
N PRO A 201 15.12 2.39 -5.73
CA PRO A 201 14.17 3.51 -5.74
C PRO A 201 14.30 4.45 -4.53
N GLU A 202 14.83 3.96 -3.40
CA GLU A 202 15.12 4.73 -2.20
C GLU A 202 16.13 5.87 -2.45
N ALA A 203 17.01 5.73 -3.45
CA ALA A 203 17.96 6.79 -3.83
C ALA A 203 17.26 8.07 -4.32
N LEU A 204 16.02 7.96 -4.78
CA LEU A 204 15.21 9.11 -5.22
C LEU A 204 14.52 9.84 -4.05
N LEU A 205 14.38 9.20 -2.88
CA LEU A 205 13.62 9.77 -1.76
C LEU A 205 14.14 11.15 -1.32
N PRO A 206 15.46 11.39 -1.16
CA PRO A 206 15.96 12.73 -0.82
C PRO A 206 15.59 13.80 -1.87
N LEU A 207 15.56 13.42 -3.15
CA LEU A 207 15.23 14.31 -4.26
C LEU A 207 13.72 14.57 -4.34
N LEU A 208 12.88 13.59 -4.01
CA LEU A 208 11.43 13.76 -3.95
C LEU A 208 11.01 14.58 -2.72
N GLU A 209 11.55 14.22 -1.56
CA GLU A 209 11.26 14.90 -0.28
C GLU A 209 11.81 16.33 -0.26
N GLY A 210 13.00 16.55 -0.83
CA GLY A 210 13.73 17.80 -0.68
C GLY A 210 14.07 18.11 0.78
N SER A 211 14.44 19.36 1.06
CA SER A 211 14.72 19.77 2.44
C SER A 211 13.46 19.73 3.31
N SER A 212 13.53 19.07 4.45
CA SER A 212 12.44 18.99 5.42
C SER A 212 12.46 20.15 6.42
N ASN A 213 11.29 20.46 6.95
CA ASN A 213 11.12 21.45 8.01
C ASN A 213 11.33 20.75 9.37
N GLN A 214 11.98 21.43 10.33
CA GLN A 214 12.46 20.87 11.61
C GLN A 214 11.40 20.22 12.53
N CYS A 215 10.11 20.30 12.20
CA CYS A 215 9.01 19.75 13.01
C CYS A 215 8.52 18.36 12.56
N GLU A 216 8.98 17.84 11.41
CA GLU A 216 8.55 16.54 10.91
C GLU A 216 9.56 15.45 11.24
N THR A 217 9.05 14.28 11.59
CA THR A 217 9.86 13.06 11.67
C THR A 217 9.44 12.16 10.52
N ILE A 218 10.42 11.79 9.71
CA ILE A 218 10.29 10.88 8.59
C ILE A 218 10.60 9.48 9.12
N GLY A 219 9.72 8.53 8.85
CA GLY A 219 9.95 7.11 9.05
C GLY A 219 9.86 6.38 7.72
N GLY A 220 10.42 5.18 7.64
CA GLY A 220 10.37 4.38 6.42
C GLY A 220 10.86 2.97 6.65
N GLY A 221 10.41 2.03 5.83
CA GLY A 221 10.85 0.63 5.89
C GLY A 221 10.49 -0.14 7.16
N VAL A 222 9.62 0.41 8.03
CA VAL A 222 9.19 -0.23 9.28
C VAL A 222 7.74 -0.71 9.18
N PRO A 223 7.45 -2.00 9.47
CA PRO A 223 6.08 -2.49 9.55
C PRO A 223 5.28 -1.85 10.68
N PHE A 224 4.04 -1.49 10.39
CA PHE A 224 3.05 -0.92 11.31
C PHE A 224 2.44 -1.98 12.23
N SER A 225 3.30 -2.77 12.87
CA SER A 225 2.96 -3.95 13.67
C SER A 225 2.24 -3.64 14.98
N ASN A 226 2.27 -2.39 15.46
CA ASN A 226 1.53 -1.94 16.65
C ASN A 226 0.22 -1.21 16.28
N LEU A 227 -0.25 -1.28 15.05
CA LEU A 227 -1.60 -0.79 14.72
C LEU A 227 -2.61 -1.93 14.73
N ASP A 228 -3.83 -1.65 15.22
CA ASP A 228 -4.97 -2.57 15.07
C ASP A 228 -5.20 -2.87 13.59
N HIS A 229 -5.71 -4.05 13.26
CA HIS A 229 -6.09 -4.37 11.89
C HIS A 229 -7.23 -3.47 11.39
N LEU A 230 -7.25 -3.17 10.08
CA LEU A 230 -8.39 -2.50 9.45
C LEU A 230 -9.57 -3.45 9.22
N THR A 231 -9.29 -4.75 9.14
CA THR A 231 -10.23 -5.81 8.75
C THR A 231 -10.40 -6.83 9.89
N ASP A 232 -10.42 -8.10 9.55
CA ASP A 232 -10.63 -9.31 10.35
C ASP A 232 -9.37 -9.89 11.00
N GLY A 233 -8.20 -9.29 10.79
CA GLY A 233 -6.93 -9.79 11.36
C GLY A 233 -6.09 -10.66 10.42
N SER A 234 -6.55 -10.88 9.19
CA SER A 234 -5.85 -11.76 8.24
C SER A 234 -4.84 -11.05 7.34
N LEU A 235 -4.84 -9.72 7.31
CA LEU A 235 -3.87 -8.91 6.58
C LEU A 235 -2.55 -8.79 7.35
N VAL A 236 -1.44 -8.83 6.61
CA VAL A 236 -0.11 -8.48 7.13
C VAL A 236 -0.06 -7.01 7.57
N ALA A 237 0.94 -6.68 8.39
CA ALA A 237 1.19 -5.30 8.79
C ALA A 237 1.50 -4.44 7.56
N ALA A 238 0.96 -3.22 7.53
CA ALA A 238 1.34 -2.27 6.49
C ALA A 238 2.81 -1.88 6.64
N GLN A 239 3.52 -1.77 5.53
CA GLN A 239 4.91 -1.34 5.52
C GLN A 239 5.05 -0.25 4.45
N PRO A 240 4.88 1.03 4.79
CA PRO A 240 5.10 2.11 3.83
C PRO A 240 6.58 2.25 3.47
N GLY A 241 6.86 2.72 2.25
CA GLY A 241 8.19 3.14 1.84
C GLY A 241 8.70 4.27 2.72
N THR A 242 8.05 5.42 2.67
CA THR A 242 8.29 6.57 3.56
C THR A 242 6.97 7.11 4.11
N TYR A 243 6.97 7.60 5.35
CA TYR A 243 5.83 8.25 5.97
C TYR A 243 6.23 9.39 6.90
N HIS A 244 5.33 10.37 7.03
CA HIS A 244 5.51 11.54 7.88
C HIS A 244 4.51 11.52 9.03
N GLY A 245 5.03 11.76 10.22
CA GLY A 245 4.25 11.89 11.46
C GLY A 245 4.84 12.96 12.37
N VAL A 246 4.66 12.76 13.67
CA VAL A 246 5.25 13.60 14.73
C VAL A 246 5.94 12.72 15.77
N LEU A 247 6.83 13.29 16.58
CA LEU A 247 7.49 12.53 17.65
C LEU A 247 6.54 12.14 18.77
N GLN A 248 6.79 10.98 19.40
CA GLN A 248 5.98 10.50 20.53
C GLN A 248 5.92 11.48 21.70
N ASN A 249 7.02 12.19 21.97
CA ASN A 249 7.09 13.15 23.09
C ASN A 249 6.20 14.40 22.89
N THR A 250 5.63 14.61 21.70
CA THR A 250 4.66 15.69 21.45
C THR A 250 3.30 15.42 22.06
N PHE A 251 3.00 14.17 22.43
CA PHE A 251 1.73 13.79 23.04
C PHE A 251 1.82 13.66 24.56
N ARG A 252 0.71 13.99 25.25
CA ARG A 252 0.53 13.62 26.65
C ARG A 252 0.51 12.09 26.79
N PRO A 253 1.16 11.51 27.82
CA PRO A 253 1.21 10.06 28.02
C PRO A 253 -0.17 9.37 28.06
N ARG A 254 -1.21 10.06 28.53
CA ARG A 254 -2.59 9.55 28.56
C ARG A 254 -3.19 9.38 27.16
N VAL A 255 -2.96 10.34 26.26
CA VAL A 255 -3.45 10.29 24.88
C VAL A 255 -2.77 9.14 24.14
N LEU A 256 -1.44 9.04 24.24
CA LEU A 256 -0.69 7.92 23.66
C LEU A 256 -1.13 6.56 24.20
N ALA A 257 -1.32 6.44 25.52
CA ALA A 257 -1.74 5.18 26.11
C ALA A 257 -3.14 4.76 25.62
N LYS A 258 -4.06 5.72 25.48
CA LYS A 258 -5.43 5.49 25.02
C LYS A 258 -5.50 5.13 23.54
N LEU A 259 -4.72 5.81 22.70
CA LEU A 259 -4.77 5.68 21.24
C LEU A 259 -3.62 4.82 20.68
N ARG A 260 -2.94 4.06 21.53
CA ARG A 260 -1.69 3.37 21.18
C ARG A 260 -1.83 2.51 19.93
N GLN A 261 -2.94 1.78 19.79
CA GLN A 261 -3.14 0.87 18.66
C GLN A 261 -3.71 1.56 17.42
N GLN A 262 -3.98 2.86 17.50
CA GLN A 262 -4.55 3.65 16.42
C GLN A 262 -3.52 4.61 15.81
N ILE A 263 -2.63 5.19 16.62
CA ILE A 263 -1.71 6.25 16.18
C ILE A 263 -0.23 5.90 16.28
N VAL A 264 0.16 4.81 16.94
CA VAL A 264 1.58 4.46 17.16
C VAL A 264 1.97 3.29 16.24
N PRO A 265 2.67 3.53 15.12
CA PRO A 265 2.89 2.49 14.11
C PRO A 265 3.76 1.33 14.58
N SER A 266 4.86 1.65 15.26
CA SER A 266 5.82 0.68 15.81
C SER A 266 6.06 0.95 17.30
N LEU A 267 6.68 -0.01 17.99
CA LEU A 267 7.06 0.17 19.40
C LEU A 267 8.37 0.95 19.59
N ASP A 268 9.11 1.25 18.51
CA ASP A 268 10.30 2.08 18.60
C ASP A 268 9.89 3.51 18.98
N ARG A 269 10.65 4.11 19.90
CA ARG A 269 10.39 5.48 20.39
C ARG A 269 10.80 6.55 19.37
N TRP A 270 11.67 6.20 18.43
CA TRP A 270 12.19 7.11 17.42
C TRP A 270 11.30 7.20 16.18
N ASP A 271 10.46 6.20 15.97
CA ASP A 271 9.53 6.19 14.84
C ASP A 271 8.43 7.24 15.01
N PRO A 272 8.08 7.96 13.93
CA PRO A 272 6.98 8.91 13.94
C PRO A 272 5.67 8.24 14.31
N VAL A 273 4.83 8.98 15.04
CA VAL A 273 3.45 8.60 15.33
C VAL A 273 2.47 9.50 14.58
N LEU A 274 1.22 9.08 14.48
CA LEU A 274 0.17 9.72 13.69
C LEU A 274 0.62 9.91 12.23
N PRO A 275 0.86 8.81 11.49
CA PRO A 275 1.30 8.91 10.10
C PRO A 275 0.17 9.45 9.23
N THR A 276 0.42 10.51 8.44
CA THR A 276 -0.61 11.07 7.55
C THR A 276 -0.14 11.44 6.15
N VAL A 277 1.15 11.42 5.86
CA VAL A 277 1.65 11.56 4.48
C VAL A 277 2.53 10.36 4.19
N PHE A 278 2.31 9.71 3.05
CA PHE A 278 3.02 8.51 2.62
C PHE A 278 3.63 8.74 1.23
N LEU A 279 4.82 8.19 0.99
CA LEU A 279 5.48 8.20 -0.31
C LEU A 279 6.00 6.80 -0.64
N GLU A 280 5.58 6.30 -1.80
CA GLU A 280 6.00 5.02 -2.37
C GLU A 280 6.81 5.28 -3.64
N ALA A 281 8.14 5.30 -3.54
CA ALA A 281 9.02 5.25 -4.69
C ALA A 281 9.19 3.80 -5.13
N LYS A 282 8.96 3.51 -6.41
CA LYS A 282 8.91 2.16 -6.94
C LYS A 282 9.87 1.98 -8.12
N SER A 283 10.38 0.75 -8.26
CA SER A 283 11.18 0.36 -9.41
C SER A 283 10.31 0.35 -10.68
N PRO A 284 10.93 0.42 -11.88
CA PRO A 284 10.17 0.35 -13.13
C PRO A 284 9.40 -0.94 -13.32
N ASN A 285 9.95 -2.03 -12.79
CA ASN A 285 9.38 -3.37 -12.87
C ASN A 285 8.31 -3.62 -11.80
N ALA A 286 8.11 -2.69 -10.86
CA ALA A 286 7.12 -2.83 -9.82
C ALA A 286 5.70 -2.78 -10.41
N CYS A 287 4.85 -3.70 -9.95
CA CYS A 287 3.44 -3.70 -10.32
C CYS A 287 2.75 -2.42 -9.82
N GLU A 288 2.22 -1.63 -10.76
CA GLU A 288 1.51 -0.39 -10.44
C GLU A 288 0.33 -0.64 -9.50
N LYS A 289 -0.46 -1.68 -9.78
CA LYS A 289 -1.63 -2.04 -8.96
C LYS A 289 -1.23 -2.40 -7.54
N ALA A 290 -0.12 -3.13 -7.36
CA ALA A 290 0.39 -3.47 -6.04
C ALA A 290 0.89 -2.24 -5.28
N SER A 291 1.56 -1.33 -5.98
CA SER A 291 2.07 -0.08 -5.42
C SER A 291 0.94 0.84 -4.94
N VAL A 292 -0.10 1.00 -5.77
CA VAL A 292 -1.32 1.73 -5.39
C VAL A 292 -2.04 1.02 -4.25
N CYS A 293 -2.13 -0.31 -4.25
CA CYS A 293 -2.73 -1.09 -3.16
C CYS A 293 -2.02 -0.86 -1.81
N GLN A 294 -0.70 -0.90 -1.79
CA GLN A 294 0.13 -0.60 -0.62
C GLN A 294 -0.10 0.83 -0.11
N MET A 295 -0.09 1.81 -1.02
CA MET A 295 -0.37 3.22 -0.69
C MET A 295 -1.79 3.38 -0.11
N LEU A 296 -2.81 2.76 -0.71
CA LEU A 296 -4.18 2.86 -0.23
C LEU A 296 -4.35 2.23 1.16
N TYR A 297 -3.70 1.09 1.42
CA TYR A 297 -3.73 0.43 2.71
C TYR A 297 -3.08 1.29 3.82
N THR A 298 -1.91 1.86 3.54
CA THR A 298 -1.19 2.75 4.47
C THR A 298 -1.96 4.05 4.70
N MET A 299 -2.50 4.67 3.65
CA MET A 299 -3.39 5.83 3.75
C MET A 299 -4.64 5.53 4.58
N ALA A 300 -5.25 4.35 4.44
CA ALA A 300 -6.42 3.99 5.25
C ALA A 300 -6.09 3.86 6.75
N LEU A 301 -4.90 3.35 7.10
CA LEU A 301 -4.41 3.34 8.47
C LEU A 301 -4.14 4.75 8.99
N GLY A 302 -3.51 5.62 8.19
CA GLY A 302 -3.29 7.02 8.54
C GLY A 302 -4.59 7.81 8.74
N ALA A 303 -5.57 7.57 7.88
CA ALA A 303 -6.89 8.17 7.97
C ALA A 303 -7.62 7.73 9.24
N ARG A 304 -7.54 6.43 9.62
CA ARG A 304 -8.02 5.95 10.91
C ARG A 304 -7.32 6.63 12.08
N ALA A 305 -6.00 6.77 12.01
CA ALA A 305 -5.18 7.36 13.05
C ALA A 305 -5.60 8.82 13.31
N TYR A 306 -5.67 9.61 12.23
CA TYR A 306 -6.11 11.01 12.28
C TYR A 306 -7.52 11.13 12.86
N ARG A 307 -8.45 10.30 12.37
CA ARG A 307 -9.84 10.27 12.84
C ARG A 307 -9.95 9.92 14.33
N SER A 308 -9.20 8.92 14.79
CA SER A 308 -9.20 8.50 16.20
C SER A 308 -8.72 9.62 17.12
N LEU A 309 -7.79 10.44 16.64
CA LEU A 309 -7.29 11.60 17.38
C LEU A 309 -8.28 12.77 17.37
N GLN A 310 -8.95 13.04 16.24
CA GLN A 310 -10.08 14.00 16.17
C GLN A 310 -11.18 13.65 17.17
N ASP A 311 -11.57 12.38 17.23
CA ASP A 311 -12.59 11.90 18.17
C ASP A 311 -12.14 12.06 19.63
N ALA A 312 -10.84 11.90 19.92
CA ALA A 312 -10.28 12.14 21.24
C ALA A 312 -10.19 13.64 21.61
N ALA A 313 -9.91 14.50 20.63
CA ALA A 313 -9.86 15.96 20.80
C ALA A 313 -11.25 16.59 20.96
N GLY A 314 -12.31 16.01 20.37
CA GLY A 314 -13.69 16.54 20.42
C GLY A 314 -14.37 16.56 21.80
N GLY A 315 -13.75 16.00 22.84
CA GLY A 315 -14.28 16.01 24.21
C GLY A 315 -15.60 15.25 24.37
N ARG A 316 -16.50 15.75 25.26
CA ARG A 316 -17.83 15.16 25.54
C ARG A 316 -18.97 15.78 24.70
N GLY A 317 -18.66 16.64 23.74
CA GLY A 317 -19.64 17.24 22.83
C GLY A 317 -19.95 16.33 21.63
N PRO A 318 -21.01 16.61 20.84
CA PRO A 318 -21.22 15.94 19.58
C PRO A 318 -20.03 16.22 18.65
N VAL A 319 -19.31 15.16 18.26
CA VAL A 319 -18.19 15.28 17.33
C VAL A 319 -18.71 15.82 16.01
N ARG A 320 -18.29 17.04 15.63
CA ARG A 320 -18.50 17.54 14.27
C ARG A 320 -17.61 16.71 13.36
N ILE A 321 -18.22 15.86 12.54
CA ILE A 321 -17.53 15.12 11.49
C ILE A 321 -17.26 16.13 10.38
N ASP A 322 -16.01 16.56 10.23
CA ASP A 322 -15.59 17.16 8.96
C ASP A 322 -15.34 16.03 7.95
N HIS A 323 -15.91 16.13 6.75
CA HIS A 323 -15.64 15.17 5.69
C HIS A 323 -14.39 15.58 4.90
N GLY A 324 -13.39 16.13 5.60
CA GLY A 324 -12.13 16.61 5.03
C GLY A 324 -11.12 15.49 4.81
N ALA A 325 -10.25 15.68 3.82
CA ALA A 325 -9.10 14.82 3.59
C ALA A 325 -7.86 15.38 4.32
N TYR A 326 -7.28 14.56 5.20
CA TYR A 326 -6.11 14.92 6.02
C TYR A 326 -4.98 13.90 5.92
N THR A 327 -5.18 12.85 5.13
CA THR A 327 -4.17 11.83 4.86
C THR A 327 -3.86 11.82 3.38
N PHE A 328 -2.58 11.73 3.04
CA PHE A 328 -2.07 11.89 1.68
C PHE A 328 -1.13 10.75 1.33
N GLY A 329 -1.13 10.34 0.07
CA GLY A 329 -0.25 9.31 -0.45
C GLY A 329 0.28 9.75 -1.79
N ALA A 330 1.56 9.54 -2.02
CA ALA A 330 2.19 9.75 -3.31
C ALA A 330 2.82 8.46 -3.80
N VAL A 331 2.70 8.19 -5.09
CA VAL A 331 3.40 7.07 -5.76
C VAL A 331 4.27 7.66 -6.84
N TYR A 332 5.54 7.27 -6.83
CA TYR A 332 6.51 7.57 -7.88
C TYR A 332 6.89 6.28 -8.62
N ARG A 333 6.81 6.28 -9.95
CA ARG A 333 7.28 5.20 -10.82
C ARG A 333 7.63 5.72 -12.22
N CYS A 334 8.81 5.36 -12.75
CA CYS A 334 9.22 5.68 -14.12
C CYS A 334 9.00 7.15 -14.53
N GLY A 335 9.40 8.11 -13.70
CA GLY A 335 9.19 9.53 -13.96
C GLY A 335 7.77 10.06 -13.67
N TRP A 336 6.80 9.19 -13.38
CA TRP A 336 5.43 9.59 -13.03
C TRP A 336 5.24 9.72 -11.53
N LEU A 337 4.74 10.88 -11.09
CA LEU A 337 4.34 11.15 -9.72
C LEU A 337 2.82 11.31 -9.66
N GLN A 338 2.14 10.51 -8.86
CA GLN A 338 0.71 10.63 -8.57
C GLN A 338 0.50 11.02 -7.11
N LEU A 339 -0.37 11.99 -6.85
CA LEU A 339 -0.69 12.47 -5.50
C LEU A 339 -2.16 12.28 -5.17
N PHE A 340 -2.44 11.64 -4.05
CA PHE A 340 -3.78 11.33 -3.58
C PHE A 340 -4.05 11.95 -2.21
N ALA A 341 -5.30 12.33 -1.98
CA ALA A 341 -5.85 12.66 -0.68
C ALA A 341 -6.88 11.61 -0.27
N CYS A 342 -6.94 11.24 1.01
CA CYS A 342 -7.92 10.30 1.54
C CYS A 342 -8.77 10.99 2.61
N TYR A 343 -10.09 10.86 2.47
CA TYR A 343 -11.05 11.28 3.49
C TYR A 343 -11.88 10.10 3.98
N VAL A 344 -12.36 10.24 5.21
CA VAL A 344 -13.11 9.20 5.92
C VAL A 344 -14.61 9.48 5.83
N ARG A 345 -15.38 8.44 5.56
CA ARG A 345 -16.84 8.42 5.65
C ARG A 345 -17.28 7.43 6.70
N GLU A 346 -18.56 7.50 7.07
CA GLU A 346 -19.17 6.47 7.91
C GLU A 346 -19.01 5.09 7.27
N ARG A 347 -18.64 4.10 8.10
CA ARG A 347 -18.40 2.73 7.63
C ARG A 347 -19.67 2.15 7.03
N ASN A 348 -19.62 1.87 5.73
CA ASN A 348 -20.71 1.26 4.99
C ASN A 348 -20.13 0.26 3.96
N LYS A 349 -21.02 -0.44 3.24
CA LYS A 349 -20.62 -1.42 2.22
C LYS A 349 -19.90 -0.81 0.99
N LYS A 350 -19.81 0.52 0.88
CA LYS A 350 -19.21 1.24 -0.26
C LYS A 350 -17.79 1.73 -0.01
N GLY A 351 -17.15 1.35 1.10
CA GLY A 351 -15.84 1.89 1.46
C GLY A 351 -15.94 3.02 2.47
N TRP A 352 -15.05 3.04 3.47
CA TRP A 352 -15.00 4.11 4.47
C TRP A 352 -13.79 5.04 4.31
N CYS A 353 -12.72 4.59 3.64
CA CYS A 353 -11.61 5.42 3.16
C CYS A 353 -11.76 5.65 1.66
N VAL A 354 -11.94 6.91 1.26
CA VAL A 354 -12.10 7.26 -0.15
C VAL A 354 -10.90 8.10 -0.60
N PRO A 355 -10.05 7.57 -1.48
CA PRO A 355 -8.97 8.33 -2.08
C PRO A 355 -9.50 9.20 -3.23
N VAL A 356 -8.88 10.35 -3.42
CA VAL A 356 -9.14 11.32 -4.48
C VAL A 356 -7.79 11.71 -5.07
N LEU A 357 -7.64 11.56 -6.39
CA LEU A 357 -6.46 12.03 -7.11
C LEU A 357 -6.44 13.56 -7.09
N LEU A 358 -5.40 14.14 -6.51
CA LEU A 358 -5.16 15.58 -6.51
C LEU A 358 -4.44 16.05 -7.78
N GLY A 359 -3.61 15.17 -8.35
CA GLY A 359 -2.89 15.43 -9.59
C GLY A 359 -1.88 14.33 -9.92
N GLU A 360 -1.43 14.36 -11.16
CA GLU A 360 -0.39 13.49 -11.70
C GLU A 360 0.56 14.32 -12.57
N TRP A 361 1.85 14.03 -12.50
CA TRP A 361 2.89 14.76 -13.20
C TRP A 361 3.92 13.79 -13.76
N ASP A 362 4.27 13.96 -15.02
CA ASP A 362 5.51 13.41 -15.58
C ASP A 362 6.65 14.34 -15.17
N ILE A 363 7.26 14.05 -14.01
CA ILE A 363 8.33 14.85 -13.42
C ILE A 363 9.68 14.62 -14.11
N ARG A 364 9.78 13.65 -15.03
CA ARG A 364 10.96 13.40 -15.85
C ARG A 364 10.90 14.15 -17.19
N ALA A 365 9.71 14.52 -17.69
CA ALA A 365 9.57 15.16 -18.99
C ALA A 365 10.41 16.44 -19.18
N ASN A 366 10.47 17.30 -18.16
CA ASN A 366 11.25 18.53 -18.17
C ASN A 366 11.29 19.16 -16.77
N SER A 367 12.21 20.12 -16.59
CA SER A 367 12.39 20.86 -15.33
C SER A 367 11.13 21.56 -14.83
N GLN A 368 10.24 22.04 -15.72
CA GLN A 368 8.99 22.69 -15.30
C GLN A 368 8.01 21.67 -14.71
N SER A 369 7.78 20.55 -15.38
CA SER A 369 6.92 19.47 -14.85
C SER A 369 7.47 18.90 -13.54
N PHE A 370 8.80 18.76 -13.44
CA PHE A 370 9.48 18.41 -12.19
C PHE A 370 9.14 19.37 -11.06
N CYS A 371 9.33 20.68 -11.30
CA CYS A 371 9.04 21.71 -10.31
C CYS A 371 7.56 21.71 -9.88
N ASP A 372 6.64 21.52 -10.82
CA ASP A 372 5.20 21.51 -10.56
C ASP A 372 4.79 20.31 -9.70
N GLY A 373 5.29 19.11 -10.03
CA GLY A 373 5.04 17.90 -9.24
C GLY A 373 5.66 17.97 -7.84
N MET A 374 6.91 18.42 -7.74
CA MET A 374 7.61 18.59 -6.46
C MET A 374 6.94 19.66 -5.59
N ALA A 375 6.51 20.78 -6.19
CA ALA A 375 5.78 21.81 -5.47
C ALA A 375 4.47 21.26 -4.90
N ALA A 376 3.70 20.54 -5.72
CA ALA A 376 2.43 19.97 -5.30
C ALA A 376 2.58 19.00 -4.12
N TYR A 377 3.48 18.02 -4.24
CA TYR A 377 3.75 17.05 -3.18
C TYR A 377 4.21 17.72 -1.89
N ARG A 378 5.26 18.55 -1.97
CA ARG A 378 5.87 19.15 -0.77
C ARG A 378 4.96 20.18 -0.11
N ASN A 379 4.14 20.91 -0.86
CA ASN A 379 3.16 21.83 -0.27
C ASN A 379 2.06 21.10 0.49
N VAL A 380 1.56 19.99 -0.07
CA VAL A 380 0.54 19.17 0.60
C VAL A 380 1.13 18.51 1.85
N ARG A 381 2.37 18.02 1.78
CA ARG A 381 3.11 17.51 2.96
C ARG A 381 3.17 18.56 4.08
N ASP A 382 3.67 19.76 3.77
CA ASP A 382 3.83 20.82 4.77
C ASP A 382 2.49 21.30 5.33
N TRP A 383 1.43 21.35 4.50
CA TRP A 383 0.06 21.65 4.96
C TRP A 383 -0.46 20.56 5.91
N ALA A 384 -0.25 19.28 5.57
CA ALA A 384 -0.63 18.16 6.41
C ALA A 384 0.13 18.18 7.75
N ALA A 385 1.41 18.57 7.74
CA ALA A 385 2.22 18.76 8.93
C ALA A 385 1.59 19.79 9.89
N ALA A 386 1.21 20.96 9.37
CA ALA A 386 0.57 22.00 10.16
C ALA A 386 -0.74 21.51 10.78
N LYS A 387 -1.57 20.77 10.01
CA LYS A 387 -2.83 20.19 10.50
C LYS A 387 -2.61 19.10 11.56
N ARG A 388 -1.59 18.25 11.40
CA ARG A 388 -1.20 17.28 12.43
C ARG A 388 -0.82 17.99 13.74
N VAL A 389 0.04 19.00 13.68
CA VAL A 389 0.50 19.74 14.88
C VAL A 389 -0.68 20.39 15.61
N GLU A 390 -1.58 21.05 14.86
CA GLU A 390 -2.81 21.64 15.41
C GLU A 390 -3.66 20.59 16.14
N LEU A 391 -3.90 19.44 15.50
CA LEU A 391 -4.73 18.37 16.07
C LEU A 391 -4.10 17.74 17.32
N VAL A 392 -2.78 17.52 17.31
CA VAL A 392 -2.06 16.98 18.47
C VAL A 392 -2.17 17.93 19.66
N GLN A 393 -2.03 19.23 19.42
CA GLN A 393 -2.19 20.24 20.46
C GLN A 393 -3.61 20.23 21.03
N GLN A 394 -4.64 20.21 20.18
CA GLN A 394 -6.03 20.10 20.62
C GLN A 394 -6.29 18.84 21.46
N ALA A 395 -5.79 17.68 21.02
CA ALA A 395 -5.95 16.43 21.75
C ALA A 395 -5.26 16.45 23.11
N ASN A 396 -4.07 17.06 23.19
CA ASN A 396 -3.36 17.26 24.44
C ASN A 396 -4.12 18.19 25.39
N ASP A 397 -4.78 19.22 24.89
CA ASP A 397 -5.51 20.17 25.74
C ASP A 397 -6.83 19.59 26.29
N CYS A 398 -7.46 18.67 25.55
CA CYS A 398 -8.74 18.06 25.92
C CYS A 398 -8.65 16.80 26.80
N CYS A 399 -7.52 16.07 26.80
CA CYS A 399 -7.31 14.81 27.54
C CYS A 399 -6.26 14.93 28.65
#